data_AF-A0A1I8EKE7-F1
#
_entry.id   AF-A0A1I8EKE7-F1
#
_cell.length_a   1.000
_cell.length_b   1.000
_cell.length_c   1.000
_cell.angle_alpha   90.00
_cell.angle_beta   90.00
_cell.angle_gamma   90.00
#
_symmetry.space_group_name_H-M   'P 1'
#
loop_
_entity.id
_entity.type
_entity.pdbx_description
1 polymer ?
#
loop_
_entity_poly.entity_id
_entity_poly.type
_entity_poly.pdbx_seq_one_letter_code
_entity_poly.pdbx_strand_id
1 'polypeptide(L)'
;LTVFTSEQLPIFIRKTSEISAFREKYLGTSLLVVPAGNAERIARFPDLKSSEMVLESSGSWKGCGDVVLSSLGWVCVTSRRGEVRLQAYTPEGRGLFLRTPALLPYCAQLRGSRIGGTAAYKVKRPVLPDPDVSRKQRKRKTSSKRRVKS
;
A
#
# COMPACT_ATOMS: atom_id res chain seq x y z
N LEU A 1 -6.12 -3.71 1.12
CA LEU A 1 -4.91 -3.47 0.31
C LEU A 1 -4.24 -2.21 0.82
N THR A 2 -2.91 -2.21 0.90
CA THR A 2 -2.08 -1.02 1.19
C THR A 2 -1.06 -0.90 0.07
N VAL A 3 -1.04 0.23 -0.64
CA VAL A 3 -0.21 0.42 -1.84
C VAL A 3 1.06 1.19 -1.48
N PHE A 4 2.20 0.71 -1.94
CA PHE A 4 3.50 1.38 -1.87
C PHE A 4 3.97 1.66 -3.29
N THR A 5 3.95 2.92 -3.69
CA THR A 5 4.30 3.37 -5.04
C THR A 5 4.74 4.83 -5.02
N SER A 6 5.19 5.36 -6.16
CA SER A 6 5.54 6.77 -6.30
C SER A 6 4.31 7.67 -6.10
N GLU A 7 4.48 8.80 -5.44
CA GLU A 7 3.42 9.81 -5.27
C GLU A 7 2.95 10.44 -6.60
N GLN A 8 3.76 10.35 -7.64
CA GLN A 8 3.46 10.86 -8.97
C GLN A 8 2.54 9.93 -9.77
N LEU A 9 2.35 8.68 -9.32
CA LEU A 9 1.49 7.72 -10.00
C LEU A 9 0.06 7.82 -9.46
N PRO A 10 -0.93 8.20 -10.30
CA PRO A 10 -2.32 8.27 -9.86
C PRO A 10 -2.86 6.86 -9.58
N ILE A 11 -3.66 6.75 -8.52
CA ILE A 11 -4.33 5.49 -8.14
C ILE A 11 -5.83 5.64 -8.36
N PHE A 12 -6.40 4.77 -9.20
CA PHE A 12 -7.83 4.73 -9.47
C PHE A 12 -8.47 3.48 -8.86
N ILE A 13 -9.57 3.66 -8.14
CA ILE A 13 -10.38 2.55 -7.61
C ILE A 13 -11.71 2.53 -8.35
N ARG A 14 -11.97 1.44 -9.07
CA ARG A 14 -13.15 1.24 -9.93
C ARG A 14 -13.62 -0.21 -9.83
N LYS A 15 -14.85 -0.48 -10.29
CA LYS A 15 -15.34 -1.85 -10.45
C LYS A 15 -14.60 -2.53 -11.59
N THR A 16 -14.27 -3.81 -11.46
CA THR A 16 -13.54 -4.58 -12.47
C THR A 16 -14.22 -4.54 -13.85
N SER A 17 -15.55 -4.57 -13.88
CA SER A 17 -16.35 -4.48 -15.11
C SER A 17 -16.20 -3.16 -15.87
N GLU A 18 -15.79 -2.08 -15.21
CA GLU A 18 -15.65 -0.74 -15.80
C GLU A 18 -14.22 -0.47 -16.31
N ILE A 19 -13.26 -1.34 -15.99
CA ILE A 19 -11.82 -1.09 -16.24
C ILE A 19 -11.51 -1.00 -17.73
N SER A 20 -12.14 -1.84 -18.56
CA SER A 20 -11.89 -1.83 -20.02
C SER A 20 -12.32 -0.49 -20.64
N ALA A 21 -13.57 -0.09 -20.40
CA ALA A 21 -14.11 1.17 -20.91
C ALA A 21 -13.37 2.40 -20.34
N PHE A 22 -12.98 2.35 -19.06
CA PHE A 22 -12.19 3.41 -18.44
C PHE A 22 -10.81 3.54 -19.10
N ARG A 23 -10.10 2.43 -19.33
CA ARG A 23 -8.78 2.45 -19.97
C ARG A 23 -8.87 3.00 -21.38
N GLU A 24 -9.81 2.50 -22.19
CA GLU A 24 -9.98 2.94 -23.58
C GLU A 24 -10.29 4.44 -23.68
N LYS A 25 -11.22 4.94 -22.85
CA LYS A 25 -11.63 6.34 -22.85
C LYS A 25 -10.49 7.31 -22.49
N TYR A 26 -9.58 6.90 -21.60
CA TYR A 26 -8.56 7.78 -21.03
C TYR A 26 -7.13 7.44 -21.47
N LEU A 27 -6.95 6.46 -22.36
CA LEU A 27 -5.64 6.10 -22.89
C LEU A 27 -4.99 7.29 -23.63
N GLY A 28 -3.74 7.60 -23.30
CA GLY A 28 -3.02 8.74 -23.88
C GLY A 28 -3.42 10.12 -23.31
N THR A 29 -4.43 10.19 -22.45
CA THR A 29 -4.80 11.44 -21.78
C THR A 29 -3.90 11.70 -20.57
N SER A 30 -3.83 12.95 -20.13
CA SER A 30 -3.10 13.34 -18.91
C SER A 30 -3.66 12.72 -17.63
N LEU A 31 -4.88 12.14 -17.66
CA LEU A 31 -5.49 11.50 -16.50
C LEU A 31 -4.73 10.25 -16.06
N LEU A 32 -4.36 9.36 -17.00
CA LEU A 32 -3.68 8.11 -16.65
C LEU A 32 -2.19 8.32 -16.34
N VAL A 33 -1.60 9.43 -16.81
CA VAL A 33 -0.17 9.79 -16.72
C VAL A 33 0.77 8.80 -17.42
N VAL A 34 0.42 7.52 -17.52
CA VAL A 34 1.12 6.47 -18.26
C VAL A 34 0.13 5.51 -18.96
N PRO A 35 0.46 5.00 -20.16
CA PRO A 35 1.54 5.45 -21.03
C PRO A 35 1.34 6.89 -21.52
N ALA A 36 2.36 7.73 -21.36
CA ALA A 36 2.43 9.09 -21.91
C ALA A 36 3.12 9.11 -23.28
N GLY A 37 3.17 10.28 -23.92
CA GLY A 37 3.93 10.47 -25.16
C GLY A 37 3.03 10.57 -26.39
N ASN A 38 3.65 10.49 -27.57
CA ASN A 38 2.97 10.63 -28.86
C ASN A 38 2.14 9.39 -29.23
N ALA A 39 1.33 9.53 -30.29
CA ALA A 39 0.45 8.47 -30.78
C ALA A 39 1.21 7.19 -31.11
N GLU A 40 2.43 7.30 -31.65
CA GLU A 40 3.29 6.17 -31.99
C GLU A 40 3.70 5.37 -30.75
N ARG A 41 4.04 6.05 -29.64
CA ARG A 41 4.37 5.38 -28.37
C ARG A 41 3.17 4.69 -27.77
N ILE A 42 2.00 5.33 -27.83
CA ILE A 42 0.75 4.75 -27.31
C ILE A 42 0.38 3.50 -28.12
N ALA A 43 0.47 3.56 -29.46
CA ALA A 43 0.18 2.44 -30.35
C ALA A 43 1.13 1.25 -30.15
N ARG A 44 2.39 1.51 -29.75
CA ARG A 44 3.38 0.48 -29.41
C ARG A 44 3.30 -0.01 -27.97
N PHE A 45 2.47 0.62 -27.13
CA PHE A 45 2.35 0.21 -25.74
C PHE A 45 1.71 -1.18 -25.68
N PRO A 46 2.35 -2.16 -25.02
CA PRO A 46 1.88 -3.52 -25.05
C PRO A 46 0.56 -3.69 -24.29
N ASP A 47 -0.16 -4.75 -24.64
CA ASP A 47 -1.35 -5.16 -23.91
C ASP A 47 -1.04 -5.61 -22.49
N LEU A 48 -2.01 -5.38 -21.61
CA LEU A 48 -1.93 -5.81 -20.23
C LEU A 48 -2.37 -7.27 -20.15
N LYS A 49 -1.47 -8.15 -19.68
CA LYS A 49 -1.81 -9.55 -19.42
C LYS A 49 -1.93 -9.78 -17.91
N SER A 50 -2.86 -10.65 -17.52
CA SER A 50 -3.05 -11.00 -16.12
C SER A 50 -2.17 -12.15 -15.66
N SER A 51 -1.92 -12.16 -14.37
CA SER A 51 -1.46 -13.33 -13.62
C SER A 51 -2.38 -13.52 -12.42
N GLU A 52 -2.91 -14.73 -12.26
CA GLU A 52 -3.71 -15.11 -11.10
C GLU A 52 -2.78 -15.38 -9.90
N MET A 53 -3.20 -14.92 -8.73
CA MET A 53 -2.46 -15.05 -7.48
C MET A 53 -3.40 -15.50 -6.38
N VAL A 54 -2.96 -16.50 -5.62
CA VAL A 54 -3.69 -17.07 -4.49
C VAL A 54 -2.87 -16.89 -3.22
N LEU A 55 -3.50 -16.39 -2.16
CA LEU A 55 -2.90 -16.13 -0.86
C LEU A 55 -3.77 -16.69 0.25
N GLU A 56 -3.15 -17.15 1.33
CA GLU A 56 -3.85 -17.54 2.54
C GLU A 56 -3.73 -16.47 3.62
N SER A 57 -4.86 -15.99 4.12
CA SER A 57 -4.92 -14.97 5.14
C SER A 57 -5.20 -15.56 6.52
N SER A 58 -4.38 -15.16 7.50
CA SER A 58 -4.60 -15.48 8.92
C SER A 58 -5.58 -14.52 9.62
N GLY A 59 -5.91 -13.39 8.99
CA GLY A 59 -6.81 -12.37 9.51
C GLY A 59 -6.44 -10.96 9.06
N SER A 60 -7.36 -10.02 9.22
CA SER A 60 -7.26 -8.66 8.66
C SER A 60 -6.22 -7.75 9.33
N TRP A 61 -5.65 -8.21 10.45
CA TRP A 61 -4.64 -7.51 11.21
C TRP A 61 -3.23 -7.66 10.61
N LYS A 62 -3.00 -8.67 9.76
CA LYS A 62 -1.68 -8.96 9.16
C LYS A 62 -1.80 -9.10 7.64
N GLY A 63 -0.81 -8.58 6.92
CA GLY A 63 -0.64 -8.82 5.50
C GLY A 63 -0.37 -10.29 5.21
N CYS A 64 -1.15 -10.89 4.31
CA CYS A 64 -0.96 -12.28 3.89
C CYS A 64 0.14 -12.43 2.83
N GLY A 65 0.42 -11.38 2.08
CA GLY A 65 1.50 -11.33 1.08
C GLY A 65 1.54 -9.96 0.42
N ASP A 66 2.56 -9.74 -0.41
CA ASP A 66 2.65 -8.58 -1.29
C ASP A 66 2.54 -9.00 -2.75
N VAL A 67 1.71 -8.28 -3.51
CA VAL A 67 1.75 -8.31 -4.97
C VAL A 67 2.79 -7.28 -5.41
N VAL A 68 3.91 -7.74 -5.94
CA VAL A 68 5.00 -6.88 -6.43
C VAL A 68 4.77 -6.59 -7.91
N LEU A 69 4.81 -5.31 -8.26
CA LEU A 69 4.79 -4.81 -9.62
C LEU A 69 6.15 -4.16 -9.88
N SER A 70 7.05 -4.89 -10.52
CA SER A 70 8.44 -4.47 -10.71
C SER A 70 8.52 -3.05 -11.28
N SER A 71 9.41 -2.23 -10.73
CA SER A 71 9.58 -0.78 -10.98
C SER A 71 8.43 0.16 -10.56
N LEU A 72 7.21 -0.35 -10.34
CA LEU A 72 6.06 0.45 -9.90
C LEU A 72 5.89 0.45 -8.37
N GLY A 73 6.29 -0.63 -7.71
CA GLY A 73 6.20 -0.81 -6.27
C GLY A 73 5.52 -2.12 -5.89
N TRP A 74 4.77 -2.13 -4.79
CA TRP A 74 4.05 -3.32 -4.33
C TRP A 74 2.77 -2.98 -3.58
N VAL A 75 1.87 -3.96 -3.50
CA VAL A 75 0.61 -3.87 -2.77
C VAL A 75 0.60 -4.93 -1.69
N CYS A 76 0.57 -4.50 -0.43
CA CYS A 76 0.35 -5.41 0.69
C CYS A 76 -1.12 -5.82 0.76
N VAL A 77 -1.36 -7.13 0.70
CA VAL A 77 -2.68 -7.73 0.71
C VAL A 77 -3.09 -8.07 2.13
N THR A 78 -4.24 -7.55 2.55
CA THR A 78 -4.87 -7.86 3.84
C THR A 78 -6.30 -8.29 3.59
N SER A 79 -6.72 -9.40 4.18
CA SER A 79 -8.08 -9.91 4.08
C SER A 79 -8.54 -10.49 5.41
N ARG A 80 -9.83 -10.82 5.53
CA ARG A 80 -10.30 -11.71 6.60
C ARG A 80 -9.60 -13.07 6.48
N ARG A 81 -9.75 -13.92 7.50
CA ARG A 81 -9.17 -15.27 7.48
C ARG A 81 -9.72 -16.07 6.29
N GLY A 82 -8.84 -16.80 5.61
CA GLY A 82 -9.16 -17.68 4.48
C GLY A 82 -8.43 -17.30 3.19
N GLU A 83 -8.81 -18.01 2.13
CA GLU A 83 -8.22 -17.87 0.79
C GLU A 83 -8.56 -16.51 0.16
N VAL A 84 -7.59 -15.93 -0.53
CA VAL A 84 -7.71 -14.68 -1.26
C VAL A 84 -7.21 -14.90 -2.68
N ARG A 85 -8.10 -14.72 -3.66
CA ARG A 85 -7.77 -14.77 -5.09
C ARG A 85 -7.74 -13.37 -5.68
N LEU A 86 -6.70 -13.10 -6.46
CA LEU A 86 -6.46 -11.81 -7.09
C LEU A 86 -5.99 -12.03 -8.52
N GLN A 87 -6.25 -11.08 -9.40
CA GLN A 87 -5.60 -11.00 -10.70
C GLN A 87 -4.85 -9.68 -10.80
N ALA A 88 -3.56 -9.74 -11.07
CA ALA A 88 -2.72 -8.57 -11.29
C ALA A 88 -2.39 -8.46 -12.76
N TYR A 89 -2.33 -7.23 -13.28
CA TYR A 89 -2.12 -6.93 -14.70
C TYR A 89 -0.92 -6.02 -14.87
N THR A 90 -0.05 -6.36 -15.82
CA THR A 90 1.10 -5.55 -16.24
C THR A 90 1.28 -5.66 -17.75
N PRO A 91 2.03 -4.73 -18.37
CA PRO A 91 2.55 -4.86 -19.73
C PRO A 91 3.09 -6.26 -20.00
N GLU A 92 2.41 -7.00 -20.87
CA GLU A 92 2.72 -8.40 -21.24
C GLU A 92 2.77 -9.39 -20.06
N GLY A 93 2.27 -9.02 -18.88
CA GLY A 93 2.33 -9.84 -17.66
C GLY A 93 3.71 -9.85 -17.00
N ARG A 94 4.63 -8.97 -17.42
CA ARG A 94 6.01 -8.96 -16.93
C ARG A 94 6.17 -8.25 -15.59
N GLY A 95 7.09 -8.78 -14.77
CA GLY A 95 7.47 -8.14 -13.51
C GLY A 95 6.43 -8.26 -12.39
N LEU A 96 5.44 -9.14 -12.55
CA LEU A 96 4.52 -9.54 -11.48
C LEU A 96 5.16 -10.64 -10.62
N PHE A 97 5.14 -10.46 -9.31
CA PHE A 97 5.64 -11.46 -8.38
C PHE A 97 4.82 -11.46 -7.08
N LEU A 98 4.61 -12.65 -6.52
CA LEU A 98 3.96 -12.82 -5.23
C LEU A 98 5.01 -13.01 -4.14
N ARG A 99 5.09 -12.07 -3.20
CA ARG A 99 6.04 -12.14 -2.08
C ARG A 99 5.32 -12.57 -0.80
N THR A 100 5.71 -13.72 -0.28
CA THR A 100 5.22 -14.29 0.98
C THR A 100 6.41 -14.70 1.87
N PRO A 101 6.46 -14.28 3.15
CA PRO A 101 5.52 -13.36 3.82
C PRO A 101 5.61 -11.92 3.30
N ALA A 102 4.59 -11.11 3.58
CA ALA A 102 4.61 -9.68 3.28
C ALA A 102 5.80 -8.98 3.97
N LEU A 103 6.44 -8.04 3.28
CA LEU A 103 7.62 -7.31 3.77
C LEU A 103 7.28 -6.41 4.96
N LEU A 104 6.13 -5.72 4.89
CA LEU A 104 5.60 -4.88 5.97
C LEU A 104 4.24 -5.41 6.42
N PRO A 105 4.20 -6.56 7.13
CA PRO A 105 2.96 -7.29 7.38
C PRO A 105 1.98 -6.53 8.28
N TYR A 106 2.42 -5.51 9.01
CA TYR A 106 1.56 -4.71 9.89
C TYR A 106 1.26 -3.31 9.34
N CYS A 107 1.64 -2.99 8.10
CA CYS A 107 1.44 -1.65 7.53
C CYS A 107 -0.03 -1.21 7.52
N ALA A 108 -0.95 -2.15 7.34
CA ALA A 108 -2.39 -1.88 7.38
C ALA A 108 -2.89 -1.37 8.73
N GLN A 109 -2.17 -1.61 9.83
CA GLN A 109 -2.51 -1.09 11.16
C GLN A 109 -2.03 0.36 11.36
N LEU A 110 -1.09 0.83 10.54
CA LEU A 110 -0.50 2.16 10.64
C LEU A 110 -1.39 3.25 10.02
N ARG A 111 -2.34 2.88 9.15
CA ARG A 111 -3.31 3.82 8.57
C ARG A 111 -4.23 4.38 9.66
N GLY A 112 -4.64 5.64 9.55
CA GLY A 112 -5.67 6.19 10.43
C GLY A 112 -7.07 5.70 10.07
N SER A 113 -8.09 6.34 10.63
CA SER A 113 -9.48 6.03 10.29
C SER A 113 -9.75 6.33 8.81
N ARG A 114 -10.54 5.50 8.14
CA ARG A 114 -10.99 5.78 6.77
C ARG A 114 -11.78 7.09 6.74
N ILE A 115 -11.58 7.90 5.71
CA ILE A 115 -12.40 9.08 5.45
C ILE A 115 -13.64 8.62 4.70
N GLY A 116 -14.82 8.82 5.30
CA GLY A 116 -16.11 8.41 4.72
C GLY A 116 -16.29 8.95 3.30
N GLY A 117 -16.82 8.11 2.40
CA GLY A 117 -17.02 8.46 0.99
C GLY A 117 -15.76 8.48 0.12
N THR A 118 -14.56 8.22 0.67
CA THR A 118 -13.30 8.24 -0.09
C THR A 118 -12.48 6.96 0.09
N ALA A 119 -11.47 6.79 -0.77
CA ALA A 119 -10.45 5.77 -0.64
C ALA A 119 -9.33 6.13 0.37
N ALA A 120 -9.32 7.37 0.86
CA ALA A 120 -8.26 7.91 1.68
C ALA A 120 -8.45 7.58 3.18
N TYR A 121 -7.35 7.66 3.91
CA TYR A 121 -7.29 7.48 5.36
C TYR A 121 -6.80 8.76 6.01
N LYS A 122 -7.32 9.06 7.21
CA LYS A 122 -6.78 10.15 8.03
C LYS A 122 -5.33 9.85 8.36
N VAL A 123 -4.44 10.81 8.20
CA VAL A 123 -3.05 10.68 8.63
C VAL A 123 -3.01 10.87 10.14
N LYS A 124 -2.55 9.86 10.88
CA LYS A 124 -2.25 10.05 12.31
C LYS A 124 -1.00 10.92 12.39
N ARG A 125 -1.05 12.03 13.14
CA ARG A 125 0.18 12.81 13.40
C ARG A 125 1.19 11.89 14.08
N PRO A 126 2.46 11.87 13.63
CA PRO A 126 3.49 11.16 14.34
C PRO A 126 3.59 11.77 15.75
N VAL A 127 3.40 10.96 16.78
CA VAL A 127 3.72 11.38 18.15
C VAL A 127 5.24 11.26 18.25
N LEU A 128 5.93 12.39 18.09
CA LEU A 128 7.36 12.43 18.39
C LEU A 128 7.51 12.22 19.89
N PRO A 129 8.42 11.32 20.35
CA PRO A 129 8.71 11.20 21.76
C PRO A 129 9.20 12.56 22.27
N ASP A 130 8.48 13.15 23.23
CA ASP A 130 8.90 14.40 23.84
C ASP A 130 10.24 14.15 24.58
N PRO A 131 11.34 14.81 24.19
CA PRO A 131 12.65 14.59 24.77
C PRO A 131 12.66 14.81 26.29
N ASP A 132 11.74 15.61 26.84
CA ASP A 132 11.65 15.90 28.27
C ASP A 132 10.97 14.78 29.09
N VAL A 133 10.26 13.84 28.45
CA VAL A 133 9.67 12.68 29.15
C VAL A 133 10.78 11.75 29.65
N SER A 134 11.87 11.60 28.89
CA SER A 134 13.07 10.86 29.30
C SER A 134 13.78 11.52 30.49
N ARG A 135 13.84 12.87 30.52
CA ARG A 135 14.42 13.66 31.62
C ARG A 135 13.58 13.56 32.89
N LYS A 136 12.24 13.61 32.76
CA LYS A 136 11.32 13.44 33.90
C LYS A 136 11.38 12.02 34.49
N GLN A 137 11.51 10.99 33.66
CA GLN A 137 11.71 9.61 34.14
C GLN A 137 13.06 9.41 34.83
N ARG A 138 14.17 9.98 34.32
CA ARG A 138 15.47 9.98 35.01
C ARG A 138 15.39 10.70 36.37
N LYS A 139 14.75 11.87 36.43
CA LYS A 139 14.54 12.61 37.69
C LYS A 139 13.74 11.81 38.72
N ARG A 140 12.65 11.14 38.32
CA ARG A 140 11.84 10.28 39.22
C ARG A 140 12.61 9.06 39.72
N LYS A 141 13.45 8.44 38.89
CA LYS A 141 14.33 7.33 39.33
C LYS A 141 15.41 7.81 40.32
N THR A 142 15.97 9.00 40.13
CA THR A 142 16.96 9.57 41.08
C THR A 142 16.34 10.03 42.39
N SER A 143 15.11 10.57 42.38
CA SER A 143 14.41 10.96 43.62
C SER A 143 13.92 9.75 44.41
N SER A 144 13.48 8.68 43.73
CA SER A 144 13.11 7.41 44.35
C SER A 144 14.32 6.72 45.02
N LYS A 145 15.49 6.67 44.37
CA LYS A 145 16.72 6.12 44.97
C LYS A 145 17.21 6.90 46.20
N ARG A 146 16.98 8.22 46.28
CA ARG A 146 17.36 9.04 47.45
C ARG A 146 16.43 8.81 48.66
N ARG A 147 15.16 8.49 48.44
CA ARG A 147 14.20 8.21 49.53
C ARG A 147 14.37 6.84 50.20
N VAL A 148 15.04 5.88 49.55
CA VAL A 148 15.26 4.52 50.08
C VAL A 148 16.56 4.42 50.91
N LYS A 149 17.37 5.48 50.96
CA LYS A 149 18.66 5.52 51.66
C LYS A 149 18.67 6.41 52.93
N SER A 150 17.50 6.76 53.48
CA SER A 150 17.36 7.52 54.72
C SER A 150 16.60 6.74 55.77
#